data_AF-A0AB33FES0-F1
#
_entry.id   AF-A0AB33FES0-F1
#
_cell.length_a   1.000
_cell.length_b   1.000
_cell.length_c   1.000
_cell.angle_alpha   90.00
_cell.angle_beta   90.00
_cell.angle_gamma   90.00
#
_symmetry.space_group_name_H-M   'P 1'
#
loop_
_entity.id
_entity.type
_entity.pdbx_description
1 polymer ?
#
loop_
_entity_poly.entity_id
_entity_poly.type
_entity_poly.pdbx_seq_one_letter_code
_entity_poly.pdbx_strand_id
1 'polypeptide(L)'
;MTAADRDEAARQRAAENAARLAAEHAALNRHRDEALAQAAELNLPFRWSPAIKDVLSGLSESSWGDGRNRSTVEHILLLEPLADGRLTRDAGDFLCTARSGSNGKRWSSGAEGSVAVDGDGQPYPAKVTCKTCLKLAARWRDR
;
A
#
# COMPACT_ATOMS: atom_id res chain seq x y z
N MET A 1 -39.90 -13.87 -27.02
CA MET A 1 -39.32 -12.79 -26.19
C MET A 1 -39.78 -11.47 -26.75
N THR A 2 -40.59 -10.74 -25.98
CA THR A 2 -41.25 -9.49 -26.38
C THR A 2 -40.30 -8.28 -26.23
N ALA A 3 -40.71 -7.09 -26.68
CA ALA A 3 -39.98 -5.87 -26.40
C ALA A 3 -39.94 -5.56 -24.90
N ALA A 4 -41.04 -5.81 -24.18
CA ALA A 4 -41.11 -5.65 -22.73
C ALA A 4 -40.14 -6.58 -21.98
N ASP A 5 -39.98 -7.83 -22.43
CA ASP A 5 -39.02 -8.78 -21.83
C ASP A 5 -37.57 -8.30 -21.99
N ARG A 6 -37.26 -7.64 -23.12
CA ARG A 6 -35.92 -7.10 -23.40
C ARG A 6 -35.60 -5.87 -22.56
N ASP A 7 -36.57 -4.98 -22.38
CA ASP A 7 -36.42 -3.79 -21.53
C ASP A 7 -36.28 -4.19 -20.05
N GLU A 8 -37.05 -5.17 -19.59
CA GLU A 8 -36.92 -5.72 -18.25
C GLU A 8 -35.53 -6.36 -18.03
N ALA A 9 -35.05 -7.18 -18.97
CA ALA A 9 -33.71 -7.74 -18.90
C ALA A 9 -32.59 -6.67 -18.97
N ALA A 10 -32.80 -5.56 -19.67
CA ALA A 10 -31.88 -4.43 -19.68
C ALA A 10 -31.84 -3.72 -18.32
N ARG A 11 -33.00 -3.48 -17.70
CA ARG A 11 -33.11 -2.90 -16.36
C ARG A 11 -32.44 -3.78 -15.29
N GLN A 12 -32.65 -5.09 -15.36
CA GLN A 12 -32.02 -6.05 -14.44
C GLN A 12 -30.50 -6.02 -14.55
N ARG A 13 -29.95 -6.11 -15.76
CA ARG A 13 -28.49 -6.02 -15.99
C ARG A 13 -27.91 -4.67 -15.56
N ALA A 14 -28.63 -3.57 -15.75
CA ALA A 14 -28.20 -2.25 -15.30
C ALA A 14 -28.15 -2.19 -13.77
N ALA A 15 -29.17 -2.71 -13.09
CA ALA A 15 -29.22 -2.79 -11.63
C ALA A 15 -28.12 -3.69 -11.05
N GLU A 16 -27.88 -4.85 -11.66
CA GLU A 16 -26.79 -5.76 -11.27
C GLU A 16 -25.41 -5.11 -11.42
N ASN A 17 -25.16 -4.43 -12.55
CA ASN A 17 -23.90 -3.72 -12.75
C ASN A 17 -23.73 -2.56 -11.77
N ALA A 18 -24.79 -1.78 -11.51
CA ALA A 18 -24.75 -0.71 -10.52
C ALA A 18 -24.46 -1.25 -9.11
N ALA A 19 -25.09 -2.36 -8.72
CA ALA A 19 -24.83 -3.01 -7.45
C ALA A 19 -23.40 -3.55 -7.35
N ARG A 20 -22.88 -4.14 -8.42
CA ARG A 20 -21.48 -4.62 -8.50
C ARG A 20 -20.49 -3.46 -8.34
N LEU A 21 -20.68 -2.38 -9.09
CA LEU A 21 -19.82 -1.19 -8.99
C LEU A 21 -19.87 -0.56 -7.60
N ALA A 22 -21.07 -0.48 -6.99
CA ALA A 22 -21.22 0.01 -5.63
C ALA A 22 -20.50 -0.88 -4.60
N ALA A 23 -20.54 -2.20 -4.77
CA ALA A 23 -19.82 -3.14 -3.91
C ALA A 23 -18.29 -3.03 -4.08
N GLU A 24 -17.81 -2.85 -5.31
CA GLU A 24 -16.39 -2.59 -5.63
C GLU A 24 -15.92 -1.27 -4.98
N HIS A 25 -16.66 -0.17 -5.16
CA HIS A 25 -16.39 1.11 -4.47
C HIS A 25 -16.33 0.96 -2.95
N ALA A 26 -17.32 0.29 -2.36
CA ALA A 26 -17.36 0.08 -0.92
C ALA A 26 -16.17 -0.76 -0.43
N ALA A 27 -15.70 -1.73 -1.22
CA ALA A 27 -14.50 -2.51 -0.90
C ALA A 27 -13.23 -1.67 -0.92
N LEU A 28 -13.06 -0.83 -1.94
CA LEU A 28 -11.93 0.10 -2.04
C LEU A 28 -11.92 1.10 -0.88
N ASN A 29 -13.08 1.63 -0.50
CA ASN A 29 -13.20 2.54 0.64
C ASN A 29 -12.85 1.86 1.98
N ARG A 30 -13.23 0.58 2.17
CA ARG A 30 -12.78 -0.19 3.34
C ARG A 30 -11.26 -0.34 3.37
N HIS A 31 -10.63 -0.59 2.22
CA HIS A 31 -9.16 -0.69 2.15
C HIS A 31 -8.47 0.63 2.50
N ARG A 32 -9.03 1.76 2.08
CA ARG A 32 -8.59 3.09 2.50
C ARG A 32 -8.71 3.26 4.01
N ASP A 33 -9.88 2.98 4.57
CA ASP A 33 -10.11 3.18 6.00
C ASP A 33 -9.18 2.30 6.85
N GLU A 34 -8.95 1.05 6.45
CA GLU A 34 -7.97 0.17 7.09
C GLU A 34 -6.53 0.69 6.99
N ALA A 35 -6.14 1.28 5.86
CA ALA A 35 -4.80 1.83 5.67
C ALA A 35 -4.57 3.06 6.55
N LEU A 36 -5.56 3.97 6.59
CA LEU A 36 -5.52 5.17 7.41
C LEU A 36 -5.55 4.85 8.90
N ALA A 37 -6.39 3.90 9.31
CA ALA A 37 -6.43 3.41 10.69
C ALA A 37 -5.09 2.82 11.11
N GLN A 38 -4.48 1.95 10.28
CA GLN A 38 -3.15 1.41 10.56
C GLN A 38 -2.09 2.52 10.66
N ALA A 39 -2.10 3.49 9.74
CA ALA A 39 -1.15 4.60 9.76
C ALA A 39 -1.25 5.42 11.05
N ALA A 40 -2.47 5.68 11.53
CA ALA A 40 -2.71 6.35 12.80
C ALA A 40 -2.24 5.50 14.00
N GLU A 41 -2.52 4.19 13.99
CA GLU A 41 -2.08 3.26 15.05
C GLU A 41 -0.56 3.11 15.16
N LEU A 42 0.19 3.30 14.06
CA LEU A 42 1.65 3.16 14.08
C LEU A 42 2.33 4.25 14.92
N ASN A 43 1.72 5.43 15.06
CA ASN A 43 2.16 6.55 15.90
C ASN A 43 3.69 6.77 15.91
N LEU A 44 4.31 6.78 14.73
CA LEU A 44 5.78 6.83 14.62
C LEU A 44 6.30 8.23 14.95
N PRO A 45 7.39 8.36 15.74
CA PRO A 45 7.93 9.65 16.18
C PRO A 45 8.81 10.32 15.10
N PHE A 46 8.65 9.95 13.84
CA PHE A 46 9.43 10.47 12.72
C PHE A 46 8.59 10.55 11.46
N ARG A 47 8.96 11.41 10.53
CA ARG A 47 8.30 11.52 9.21
C ARG A 47 8.59 10.28 8.37
N TRP A 48 7.53 9.69 7.82
CA TRP A 48 7.60 8.47 7.04
C TRP A 48 6.55 8.42 5.93
N SER A 49 6.73 7.49 5.00
CA SER A 49 5.74 7.16 3.98
C SER A 49 5.79 5.66 3.66
N PRO A 50 4.67 5.02 3.26
CA PRO A 50 4.70 3.70 2.65
C PRO A 50 5.55 3.73 1.38
N ALA A 51 6.39 2.74 1.14
CA ALA A 51 7.06 2.58 -0.14
C ALA A 51 7.41 1.11 -0.41
N ILE A 52 7.43 0.75 -1.68
CA ILE A 52 7.93 -0.55 -2.14
C ILE A 52 9.45 -0.50 -2.17
N LYS A 53 10.07 -1.54 -1.60
CA LYS A 53 11.50 -1.77 -1.73
C LYS A 53 11.76 -2.53 -3.02
N ASP A 54 12.59 -1.95 -3.89
CA ASP A 54 13.02 -2.63 -5.13
C ASP A 54 13.78 -3.92 -4.81
N VAL A 55 13.40 -4.99 -5.51
CA VAL A 55 14.13 -6.27 -5.49
C VAL A 55 14.60 -6.55 -6.91
N LEU A 56 15.92 -6.58 -7.12
CA LEU A 56 16.57 -6.78 -8.42
C LEU A 56 16.12 -8.05 -9.17
N SER A 57 15.60 -9.07 -8.47
CA SER A 57 15.13 -10.33 -9.06
C SER A 57 13.65 -10.34 -9.47
N GLY A 58 12.94 -9.20 -9.41
CA GLY A 58 11.51 -9.08 -9.73
C GLY A 58 11.15 -9.18 -11.22
N LEU A 59 12.14 -9.20 -12.12
CA LEU A 59 11.97 -9.36 -13.58
C LEU A 59 11.90 -10.83 -14.02
N SER A 60 11.36 -11.72 -13.18
CA SER A 60 11.04 -13.10 -13.57
C SER A 60 9.68 -13.16 -14.28
N GLU A 61 9.44 -14.18 -15.13
CA GLU A 61 8.25 -14.40 -15.97
C GLU A 61 6.88 -14.33 -15.25
N SER A 62 6.84 -14.26 -13.92
CA SER A 62 5.63 -14.15 -13.09
C SER A 62 5.25 -12.71 -12.68
N SER A 63 5.91 -11.70 -13.28
CA SER A 63 5.64 -10.27 -13.06
C SER A 63 4.44 -9.80 -13.88
N TRP A 64 3.61 -8.91 -13.30
CA TRP A 64 2.40 -8.37 -13.95
C TRP A 64 2.69 -7.34 -15.07
N GLY A 65 3.95 -7.18 -15.47
CA GLY A 65 4.35 -6.19 -16.47
C GLY A 65 4.33 -4.74 -15.97
N ASP A 66 3.90 -4.48 -14.72
CA ASP A 66 3.90 -3.17 -14.06
C ASP A 66 4.94 -3.07 -12.92
N GLY A 67 5.78 -4.10 -12.76
CA GLY A 67 6.79 -4.18 -11.70
C GLY A 67 6.27 -4.64 -10.34
N ARG A 68 4.97 -4.92 -10.20
CA ARG A 68 4.37 -5.47 -8.98
C ARG A 68 4.12 -6.97 -9.14
N ASN A 69 4.29 -7.73 -8.07
CA ASN A 69 3.82 -9.11 -7.96
C ASN A 69 2.98 -9.26 -6.69
N ARG A 70 2.25 -10.38 -6.55
CA ARG A 70 1.44 -10.70 -5.35
C ARG A 70 2.23 -10.69 -4.02
N SER A 71 3.55 -10.67 -4.10
CA SER A 71 4.48 -10.68 -2.99
C SER A 71 5.15 -9.31 -2.77
N THR A 72 4.67 -8.26 -3.45
CA THR A 72 5.12 -6.89 -3.26
C THR A 72 4.64 -6.41 -1.90
N VAL A 73 5.59 -5.97 -1.09
CA VAL A 73 5.37 -5.58 0.28
C VAL A 73 5.57 -4.08 0.39
N GLU A 74 4.66 -3.41 1.10
CA GLU A 74 4.77 -2.01 1.46
C GLU A 74 5.56 -1.87 2.76
N HIS A 75 6.63 -1.09 2.71
CA HIS A 75 7.55 -0.86 3.82
C HIS A 75 7.39 0.57 4.36
N ILE A 76 7.91 0.81 5.56
CA ILE A 76 8.04 2.15 6.13
C ILE A 76 9.35 2.76 5.60
N LEU A 77 9.25 3.76 4.74
CA LEU A 77 10.35 4.60 4.28
C LEU A 77 10.49 5.80 5.21
N LEU A 78 11.70 6.05 5.68
CA LEU A 78 12.01 7.21 6.50
C LEU A 78 12.21 8.44 5.61
N LEU A 79 11.51 9.53 5.92
CA LEU A 79 11.68 10.82 5.25
C LEU A 79 12.65 11.75 6.00
N GLU A 80 13.04 11.35 7.21
CA GLU A 80 14.01 12.05 8.05
C GLU A 80 14.84 11.01 8.83
N PRO A 81 16.05 11.37 9.29
CA PRO A 81 16.88 10.43 10.04
C PRO A 81 16.23 10.04 11.37
N LEU A 82 16.44 8.79 11.77
CA LEU A 82 15.95 8.24 13.04
C LEU A 82 17.14 7.82 13.91
N ALA A 83 17.12 8.23 15.17
CA ALA A 83 18.00 7.72 16.21
C ALA A 83 17.18 7.39 17.46
N ASP A 84 16.98 6.10 17.75
CA ASP A 84 16.34 5.60 18.96
C ASP A 84 17.18 4.49 19.59
N GLY A 85 18.07 4.87 20.51
CA GLY A 85 19.04 3.97 21.13
C GLY A 85 20.02 3.38 20.10
N ARG A 86 19.98 2.05 19.93
CA ARG A 86 20.82 1.33 18.94
C ARG A 86 20.20 1.30 17.54
N LEU A 87 18.95 1.74 17.39
CA LEU A 87 18.27 1.79 16.10
C LEU A 87 18.55 3.15 15.44
N THR A 88 19.45 3.15 14.46
CA THR A 88 19.79 4.35 13.68
C THR A 88 19.49 4.13 12.20
N ARG A 89 18.91 5.12 11.53
CA ARG A 89 18.58 5.09 10.10
C ARG A 89 18.77 6.47 9.48
N ASP A 90 19.25 6.50 8.25
CA ASP A 90 19.34 7.73 7.48
C ASP A 90 17.98 8.04 6.82
N ALA A 91 17.75 9.30 6.43
CA ALA A 91 16.63 9.63 5.57
C ALA A 91 16.76 8.86 4.24
N GLY A 92 15.67 8.28 3.76
CA GLY A 92 15.64 7.43 2.58
C GLY A 92 15.89 5.94 2.86
N ASP A 93 16.25 5.56 4.10
CA ASP A 93 16.31 4.16 4.51
C ASP A 93 14.90 3.59 4.76
N PHE A 94 14.78 2.27 4.64
CA PHE A 94 13.60 1.55 5.12
C PHE A 94 13.79 1.15 6.59
N LEU A 95 12.72 1.25 7.40
CA LEU A 95 12.78 0.89 8.83
C LEU A 95 13.33 -0.54 9.04
N CYS A 96 12.89 -1.49 8.22
CA CYS A 96 13.27 -2.89 8.30
C CYS A 96 14.71 -3.23 7.92
N THR A 97 15.47 -2.33 7.29
CA THR A 97 16.86 -2.60 6.87
C THR A 97 17.76 -1.39 7.00
N ALA A 98 18.87 -1.54 7.70
CA ALA A 98 19.95 -0.55 7.69
C ALA A 98 20.79 -0.68 6.41
N ARG A 99 21.42 0.43 5.99
CA ARG A 99 22.32 0.58 4.83
C ARG A 99 23.38 -0.52 4.62
N SER A 100 23.74 -1.30 5.65
CA SER A 100 24.77 -2.35 5.60
C SER A 100 24.32 -3.69 4.99
N GLY A 101 23.03 -3.90 4.69
CA GLY A 101 22.54 -5.08 4.00
C GLY A 101 22.43 -4.88 2.48
N SER A 102 22.97 -5.79 1.67
CA SER A 102 22.80 -5.80 0.20
C SER A 102 21.34 -6.00 -0.26
N ASN A 103 20.47 -6.42 0.66
CA ASN A 103 19.07 -6.74 0.38
C ASN A 103 18.19 -5.50 0.52
N GLY A 104 18.14 -4.71 -0.55
CA GLY A 104 17.11 -3.69 -0.76
C GLY A 104 17.55 -2.25 -0.58
N LYS A 105 18.57 -1.85 -1.34
CA LYS A 105 18.69 -0.44 -1.70
C LYS A 105 17.46 -0.04 -2.53
N ARG A 106 17.03 1.20 -2.37
CA ARG A 106 16.08 1.84 -3.29
C ARG A 106 16.84 2.05 -4.60
N TRP A 107 16.57 1.22 -5.61
CA TRP A 107 17.26 1.28 -6.92
C TRP A 107 16.57 2.27 -7.86
N SER A 108 15.29 2.57 -7.60
CA SER A 108 14.49 3.54 -8.32
C SER A 108 14.65 4.96 -7.74
N SER A 109 15.11 5.86 -8.59
CA SER A 109 15.29 7.30 -8.33
C SER A 109 13.94 8.02 -8.42
N GLY A 110 12.98 7.68 -7.57
CA GLY A 110 11.65 8.29 -7.56
C GLY A 110 11.15 8.42 -6.14
N ALA A 111 11.24 9.63 -5.57
CA ALA A 111 10.90 9.92 -4.19
C ALA A 111 9.39 10.08 -3.97
N GLU A 112 8.59 9.13 -4.43
CA GLU A 112 7.16 9.15 -4.18
C GLU A 112 6.80 7.94 -3.31
N GLY A 113 6.08 8.20 -2.22
CA GLY A 113 5.51 7.13 -1.41
C GLY A 113 4.51 6.33 -2.24
N SER A 114 4.32 5.07 -1.88
CA SER A 114 3.28 4.24 -2.47
C SER A 114 1.90 4.83 -2.14
N VAL A 115 1.17 5.19 -3.19
CA VAL A 115 -0.22 5.63 -3.11
C VAL A 115 -1.14 4.54 -3.64
N ALA A 116 -2.28 4.35 -2.98
CA ALA A 116 -3.42 3.58 -3.45
C ALA A 116 -4.58 4.54 -3.77
N VAL A 117 -5.60 4.06 -4.47
CA VAL A 117 -6.79 4.84 -4.84
C VAL A 117 -8.04 4.23 -4.22
N ASP A 118 -8.92 5.06 -3.70
CA ASP A 118 -10.19 4.62 -3.12
C ASP A 118 -11.27 4.44 -4.20
N GLY A 119 -12.51 4.15 -3.77
CA GLY A 119 -13.63 3.99 -4.70
C GLY A 119 -13.84 5.22 -5.56
N ASP A 120 -13.64 6.41 -5.01
CA ASP A 120 -13.85 7.68 -5.70
C ASP A 120 -12.61 8.13 -6.51
N GLY A 121 -11.59 7.27 -6.59
CA GLY A 121 -10.34 7.55 -7.30
C GLY A 121 -9.41 8.52 -6.55
N GLN A 122 -9.68 8.82 -5.28
CA GLN A 122 -8.83 9.70 -4.49
C GLN A 122 -7.59 8.95 -4.00
N PRO A 123 -6.38 9.55 -4.15
CA PRO A 123 -5.16 8.91 -3.69
C PRO A 123 -5.04 8.94 -2.15
N TYR A 124 -4.54 7.87 -1.58
CA TYR A 124 -4.21 7.77 -0.15
C TYR A 124 -2.92 6.95 0.07
N PRO A 125 -2.22 7.09 1.21
CA PRO A 125 -1.03 6.31 1.50
C PRO A 125 -1.34 4.81 1.58
N ALA A 126 -0.57 3.97 0.89
CA ALA A 126 -0.77 2.53 0.91
C ALA A 126 -0.61 1.92 2.32
N LYS A 127 -1.35 0.86 2.61
CA LYS A 127 -1.25 0.11 3.88
C LYS A 127 0.12 -0.57 3.98
N VAL A 128 0.82 -0.42 5.11
CA VAL A 128 2.11 -1.09 5.34
C VAL A 128 1.87 -2.58 5.59
N THR A 129 2.51 -3.42 4.79
CA THR A 129 2.38 -4.89 4.86
C THR A 129 3.67 -5.59 5.31
N CYS A 130 4.79 -4.88 5.43
CA CYS A 130 6.05 -5.47 5.88
C CYS A 130 6.01 -5.87 7.36
N LYS A 131 5.96 -7.18 7.63
CA LYS A 131 5.96 -7.75 8.99
C LYS A 131 7.11 -7.24 9.86
N THR A 132 8.31 -7.08 9.28
CA THR A 132 9.47 -6.57 10.03
C THR A 132 9.31 -5.08 10.37
N CYS A 133 8.78 -4.27 9.46
CA CYS A 133 8.46 -2.86 9.73
C CYS A 133 7.44 -2.77 10.87
N LEU A 134 6.33 -3.53 10.78
CA LEU A 134 5.29 -3.53 11.80
C LEU A 134 5.81 -3.99 13.17
N LYS A 135 6.68 -5.01 13.20
CA LYS A 135 7.33 -5.48 14.44
C LYS A 135 8.24 -4.40 15.07
N LEU A 136 8.97 -3.64 14.26
CA LEU A 136 9.81 -2.55 14.76
C LEU A 136 8.96 -1.36 15.21
N ALA A 137 7.92 -1.03 14.46
CA ALA A 137 6.98 0.05 14.75
C ALA A 137 6.27 -0.13 16.10
N ALA A 138 6.06 -1.38 16.52
CA ALA A 138 5.49 -1.69 17.84
C ALA A 138 6.24 -1.06 19.02
N ARG A 139 7.51 -0.63 18.85
CA ARG A 139 8.27 0.13 19.85
C ARG A 139 7.62 1.45 20.27
N TRP A 140 6.76 2.02 19.43
CA TRP A 140 6.17 3.34 19.63
C TRP A 140 4.64 3.32 19.75
N ARG A 141 3.99 2.15 19.71
CA ARG A 141 2.52 2.04 19.80
C ARG A 141 1.96 2.44 21.16
N ASP A 142 2.73 2.24 22.23
CA ASP A 142 2.31 2.49 23.63
C ASP A 142 3.05 3.68 24.27
N ARG A 143 3.67 4.55 23.46
CA ARG A 143 4.39 5.73 23.91
C ARG A 143 3.56 7.00 23.81
#